data_AF-A0A8T5DYN9-F1
#
_entry.id   AF-A0A8T5DYN9-F1
#
_cell.length_a   1.000
_cell.length_b   1.000
_cell.length_c   1.000
_cell.angle_alpha   90.00
_cell.angle_beta   90.00
_cell.angle_gamma   90.00
#
_symmetry.space_group_name_H-M   'P 1'
#
loop_
_entity.id
_entity.type
_entity.pdbx_description
1 polymer ?
#
loop_
_entity_poly.entity_id
_entity_poly.type
_entity_poly.pdbx_seq_one_letter_code
_entity_poly.pdbx_strand_id
1 'polypeptide(L)'
;MNHKDVERLFFEHFKSLKHKKLPDVALVPPEHDTSSLFINSGMQPLKPFFMGLQKAPAGRLFNNQKCVRTGDIDDVGDNKHLTFFFMLGNWSVGDYSVEQAAQFAYDLLVKKYAMNKNKLWATVFKGDKKLGLGKDVVMENAWPKIGIPKERIFLADSEEVFWVSGATGPCGPTSEIHYDFGASKGCGKKNCNPTCDCGRFMEIWNPCVQISYNRDAKGKLTPLKLKSIDAGAGFARIVGVLQGTNDVFITTIFKPLIQQIEKLSGKSYTHNKKAMRIVADHVRAATFIAGERVTPGKKDQGYVLRRLIRRMVRYSKQLGIDRAGIKQLVRFVIDDFKKDYPYLQKNGKQIAGVIGSEYDNFNRTLEKGNRLLAKLMQITKGKTLRGIDVFHLYDTYGFPMELTREIAAEKRYNVDEKGYEKEFAKHREVSKKGQSKKFVSGLADHSEQVIKYHTANHLLLAALQKVLGPKVTQKGSNLTAERLRFDFNWPEKMTPEQLKKTEDWVNKWIKQDTKVTMCEMSVADAKKSGATGAFEHKYGAKVKVYTIGAVSKEMCLGPHVANTSTLGHLRIIKEKSSSAGVRRIKAVLD
;
A
#
# COMPACT_ATOMS: atom_id res chain seq x y z
N MET A 1 8.65 -9.95 -30.16
CA MET A 1 7.58 -10.73 -29.47
C MET A 1 6.71 -9.77 -28.66
N ASN A 2 5.37 -9.90 -28.65
CA ASN A 2 4.51 -9.04 -27.82
C ASN A 2 4.36 -9.60 -26.38
N HIS A 3 3.82 -8.82 -25.45
CA HIS A 3 3.70 -9.25 -24.04
C HIS A 3 2.82 -10.49 -23.83
N LYS A 4 1.75 -10.67 -24.63
CA LYS A 4 0.87 -11.84 -24.52
C LYS A 4 1.58 -13.12 -24.97
N ASP A 5 2.40 -13.03 -26.02
CA ASP A 5 3.24 -14.14 -26.47
C ASP A 5 4.26 -14.55 -25.39
N VAL A 6 4.87 -13.56 -24.74
CA VAL A 6 5.82 -13.79 -23.64
C VAL A 6 5.13 -14.54 -22.50
N GLU A 7 3.99 -14.06 -22.02
CA GLU A 7 3.25 -14.74 -20.93
C GLU A 7 2.83 -16.15 -21.33
N ARG A 8 2.29 -16.34 -22.55
CA ARG A 8 1.87 -17.64 -23.05
C ARG A 8 3.03 -18.64 -23.06
N LEU A 9 4.18 -18.25 -23.60
CA LEU A 9 5.35 -19.12 -23.66
C LEU A 9 5.93 -19.42 -22.27
N PHE A 10 5.89 -18.46 -21.34
CA PHE A 10 6.22 -18.72 -19.93
C PHE A 10 5.31 -19.81 -19.34
N PHE A 11 3.99 -19.69 -19.52
CA PHE A 11 3.03 -20.68 -19.02
C PHE A 11 3.20 -22.05 -19.68
N GLU A 12 3.39 -22.11 -21.00
CA GLU A 12 3.63 -23.36 -21.73
C GLU A 12 4.91 -24.05 -21.26
N HIS A 13 5.98 -23.28 -21.05
CA HIS A 13 7.26 -23.80 -20.55
C HIS A 13 7.10 -24.45 -19.17
N PHE A 14 6.58 -23.73 -18.18
CA PHE A 14 6.45 -24.27 -16.83
C PHE A 14 5.39 -25.38 -16.72
N LYS A 15 4.33 -25.33 -17.53
CA LYS A 15 3.38 -26.44 -17.65
C LYS A 15 4.04 -27.70 -18.21
N SER A 16 4.92 -27.57 -19.22
CA SER A 16 5.69 -28.71 -19.77
C SER A 16 6.64 -29.33 -18.74
N LEU A 17 7.12 -28.53 -17.79
CA LEU A 17 7.94 -28.96 -16.65
C LEU A 17 7.12 -29.46 -15.45
N LYS A 18 5.83 -29.77 -15.67
CA LYS A 18 4.87 -30.26 -14.68
C LYS A 18 4.62 -29.31 -13.51
N HIS A 19 4.86 -28.01 -13.68
CA HIS A 19 4.44 -27.03 -12.67
C HIS A 19 2.92 -26.85 -12.72
N LYS A 20 2.31 -26.64 -11.57
CA LYS A 20 0.88 -26.35 -11.43
C LYS A 20 0.65 -24.85 -11.47
N LYS A 21 -0.25 -24.39 -12.34
CA LYS A 21 -0.65 -22.98 -12.41
C LYS A 21 -1.42 -22.61 -11.15
N LEU A 22 -1.04 -21.51 -10.51
CA LEU A 22 -1.84 -20.86 -9.48
C LEU A 22 -2.58 -19.65 -10.05
N PRO A 23 -3.77 -19.32 -9.53
CA PRO A 23 -4.34 -18.00 -9.76
C PRO A 23 -3.45 -16.94 -9.11
N ASP A 24 -3.54 -15.70 -9.60
CA ASP A 24 -2.98 -14.57 -8.87
C ASP A 24 -3.89 -14.19 -7.71
N VAL A 25 -3.34 -13.51 -6.71
CA VAL A 25 -4.08 -13.04 -5.54
C VAL A 25 -4.40 -11.54 -5.62
N ALA A 26 -5.23 -11.07 -4.70
CA ALA A 26 -5.51 -9.65 -4.49
C ALA A 26 -4.21 -8.89 -4.11
N LEU A 27 -4.13 -7.61 -4.48
CA LEU A 27 -3.05 -6.72 -4.07
C LEU A 27 -3.07 -6.46 -2.57
N VAL A 28 -4.26 -6.35 -1.97
CA VAL A 28 -4.38 -6.22 -0.51
C VAL A 28 -4.20 -7.59 0.13
N PRO A 29 -3.19 -7.79 0.99
CA PRO A 29 -2.99 -9.06 1.69
C PRO A 29 -4.20 -9.37 2.58
N PRO A 30 -4.47 -10.66 2.87
CA PRO A 30 -5.47 -11.05 3.85
C PRO A 30 -5.21 -10.39 5.21
N GLU A 31 -6.25 -10.17 6.01
CA GLU A 31 -6.14 -9.46 7.31
C GLU A 31 -5.13 -10.10 8.28
N HIS A 32 -4.87 -11.41 8.16
CA HIS A 32 -3.88 -12.12 8.98
C HIS A 32 -2.43 -11.91 8.52
N ASP A 33 -2.20 -11.48 7.28
CA ASP A 33 -0.87 -11.11 6.78
C ASP A 33 -0.61 -9.62 7.03
N THR A 34 -0.04 -9.32 8.19
CA THR A 34 0.37 -7.96 8.57
C THR A 34 1.78 -7.59 8.11
N SER A 35 2.45 -8.44 7.32
CA SER A 35 3.85 -8.24 6.94
C SER A 35 4.07 -7.14 5.92
N SER A 36 3.01 -6.71 5.21
CA SER A 36 3.09 -5.68 4.19
C SER A 36 1.75 -4.99 3.96
N LEU A 37 1.75 -3.80 3.34
CA LEU A 37 0.54 -3.11 2.94
C LEU A 37 -0.09 -3.68 1.66
N PHE A 38 0.76 -4.14 0.74
CA PHE A 38 0.38 -4.72 -0.53
C PHE A 38 1.26 -5.94 -0.83
N ILE A 39 0.70 -6.91 -1.55
CA ILE A 39 1.48 -8.00 -2.15
C ILE A 39 2.55 -7.39 -3.06
N ASN A 40 3.82 -7.59 -2.73
CA ASN A 40 4.96 -6.97 -3.41
C ASN A 40 5.76 -7.94 -4.29
N SER A 41 5.46 -9.23 -4.21
CA SER A 41 6.14 -10.33 -4.89
C SER A 41 5.19 -11.52 -5.09
N GLY A 42 5.50 -12.36 -6.09
CA GLY A 42 4.78 -13.62 -6.31
C GLY A 42 5.00 -14.66 -5.20
N MET A 43 6.13 -14.58 -4.50
CA MET A 43 6.48 -15.45 -3.38
C MET A 43 5.59 -15.21 -2.15
N GLN A 44 5.23 -13.95 -1.87
CA GLN A 44 4.60 -13.58 -0.60
C GLN A 44 3.37 -14.42 -0.21
N PRO A 45 2.41 -14.70 -1.10
CA PRO A 45 1.27 -15.58 -0.80
C PRO A 45 1.66 -17.03 -0.50
N LEU A 46 2.87 -17.45 -0.88
CA LEU A 46 3.39 -18.81 -0.75
C LEU A 46 4.24 -19.01 0.52
N LYS A 47 4.50 -17.96 1.31
CA LYS A 47 5.26 -18.05 2.58
C LYS A 47 4.80 -19.23 3.47
N PRO A 48 3.49 -19.48 3.68
CA PRO A 48 3.06 -20.59 4.53
C PRO A 48 3.51 -21.97 4.01
N PHE A 49 3.63 -22.13 2.69
CA PHE A 49 4.08 -23.37 2.07
C PHE A 49 5.58 -23.59 2.28
N PHE A 50 6.40 -22.56 2.05
CA PHE A 50 7.85 -22.66 2.25
C PHE A 50 8.23 -22.87 3.72
N MET A 51 7.45 -22.31 4.63
CA MET A 51 7.62 -22.50 6.08
C MET A 51 7.09 -23.86 6.57
N GLY A 52 6.43 -24.64 5.73
CA GLY A 52 5.78 -25.90 6.12
C GLY A 52 4.57 -25.73 7.05
N LEU A 53 4.03 -24.51 7.15
CA LEU A 53 2.84 -24.20 7.94
C LEU A 53 1.55 -24.67 7.26
N GLN A 54 1.58 -24.79 5.93
CA GLN A 54 0.48 -25.29 5.11
C GLN A 54 1.00 -26.24 4.05
N LYS A 55 0.18 -27.21 3.66
CA LYS A 55 0.49 -28.11 2.54
C LYS A 55 0.32 -27.37 1.21
N ALA A 56 1.38 -27.37 0.40
CA ALA A 56 1.33 -26.79 -0.94
C ALA A 56 0.40 -27.60 -1.87
N PRO A 57 -0.27 -26.94 -2.83
CA PRO A 57 -1.17 -27.61 -3.77
C PRO A 57 -0.44 -28.46 -4.83
N ALA A 58 0.88 -28.30 -4.95
CA ALA A 58 1.85 -29.13 -5.69
C ALA A 58 3.28 -28.75 -5.27
N GLY A 59 4.27 -29.60 -5.53
CA GLY A 59 5.68 -29.30 -5.28
C GLY A 59 6.27 -28.27 -6.24
N ARG A 60 5.66 -28.09 -7.43
CA ARG A 60 6.06 -27.14 -8.46
C ARG A 60 4.91 -26.20 -8.79
N LEU A 61 5.12 -24.90 -8.74
CA LEU A 61 4.07 -23.89 -8.88
C LEU A 61 4.50 -22.79 -9.85
N PHE A 62 3.56 -22.17 -10.57
CA PHE A 62 3.85 -20.96 -11.35
C PHE A 62 2.62 -20.06 -11.47
N ASN A 63 2.82 -18.75 -11.65
CA ASN A 63 1.74 -17.81 -11.97
C ASN A 63 2.28 -16.53 -12.63
N ASN A 64 1.38 -15.56 -12.84
CA ASN A 64 1.72 -14.17 -13.09
C ASN A 64 1.03 -13.29 -12.02
N GLN A 65 1.78 -12.83 -11.02
CA GLN A 65 1.22 -12.14 -9.86
C GLN A 65 1.19 -10.62 -10.05
N LYS A 66 0.05 -10.00 -9.75
CA LYS A 66 -0.06 -8.55 -9.54
C LYS A 66 0.74 -8.13 -8.30
N CYS A 67 1.64 -7.16 -8.45
CA CYS A 67 2.47 -6.65 -7.36
C CYS A 67 2.41 -5.13 -7.27
N VAL A 68 2.51 -4.62 -6.04
CA VAL A 68 2.76 -3.20 -5.76
C VAL A 68 4.03 -3.05 -4.93
N ARG A 69 5.00 -2.28 -5.42
CA ARG A 69 6.22 -1.91 -4.68
C ARG A 69 6.18 -0.44 -4.32
N THR A 70 6.15 -0.17 -3.01
CA THR A 70 6.11 1.20 -2.50
C THR A 70 7.48 1.86 -2.38
N GLY A 71 8.55 1.06 -2.33
CA GLY A 71 9.93 1.55 -2.31
C GLY A 71 10.29 2.27 -3.60
N ASP A 72 9.92 1.67 -4.72
CA ASP A 72 10.27 2.12 -6.07
C ASP A 72 9.46 3.35 -6.54
N ILE A 73 8.52 3.85 -5.72
CA ILE A 73 7.63 4.96 -6.12
C ILE A 73 8.47 6.13 -6.62
N ASP A 74 9.48 6.57 -5.88
CA ASP A 74 10.25 7.76 -6.23
C ASP A 74 11.06 7.57 -7.53
N ASP A 75 11.49 6.35 -7.83
CA ASP A 75 12.29 5.99 -9.02
C ASP A 75 11.45 5.89 -10.29
N VAL A 76 10.12 5.70 -10.16
CA VAL A 76 9.20 5.76 -11.31
C VAL A 76 9.37 7.08 -12.07
N GLY A 77 9.57 6.96 -13.37
CA GLY A 77 9.96 8.05 -14.27
C GLY A 77 11.24 7.73 -15.05
N ASP A 78 12.03 6.79 -14.54
CA ASP A 78 13.12 6.15 -15.28
C ASP A 78 12.62 5.13 -16.32
N ASN A 79 13.51 4.33 -16.90
CA ASN A 79 13.18 3.40 -17.97
C ASN A 79 12.70 2.00 -17.50
N LYS A 80 12.68 1.69 -16.20
CA LYS A 80 12.49 0.29 -15.72
C LYS A 80 11.69 0.12 -14.43
N HIS A 81 11.58 1.13 -13.58
CA HIS A 81 10.86 1.06 -12.32
C HIS A 81 9.36 1.28 -12.50
N LEU A 82 8.57 0.49 -11.78
CA LEU A 82 7.12 0.49 -11.81
C LEU A 82 6.60 0.37 -10.39
N THR A 83 5.57 1.12 -10.04
CA THR A 83 4.86 0.94 -8.76
C THR A 83 4.02 -0.31 -8.83
N PHE A 84 3.28 -0.49 -9.92
CA PHE A 84 2.42 -1.64 -10.17
C PHE A 84 2.93 -2.42 -11.37
N PHE A 85 3.16 -3.70 -11.18
CA PHE A 85 3.66 -4.57 -12.23
C PHE A 85 3.20 -6.01 -12.04
N PHE A 86 3.42 -6.78 -13.09
CA PHE A 86 3.19 -8.21 -13.13
C PHE A 86 4.53 -8.92 -12.93
N MET A 87 4.57 -9.84 -11.98
CA MET A 87 5.73 -10.68 -11.71
C MET A 87 5.42 -12.09 -12.18
N LEU A 88 6.12 -12.53 -13.22
CA LEU A 88 6.11 -13.94 -13.60
C LEU A 88 6.87 -14.71 -12.53
N GLY A 89 6.27 -15.77 -12.00
CA GLY A 89 6.90 -16.54 -10.93
C GLY A 89 6.79 -18.03 -11.13
N ASN A 90 7.81 -18.73 -10.67
CA ASN A 90 7.88 -20.19 -10.62
C ASN A 90 8.55 -20.62 -9.31
N TRP A 91 8.02 -21.65 -8.67
CA TRP A 91 8.41 -22.02 -7.32
C TRP A 91 8.60 -23.52 -7.17
N SER A 92 9.60 -23.87 -6.38
CA SER A 92 9.82 -25.21 -5.84
C SER A 92 9.46 -25.19 -4.36
N VAL A 93 8.53 -26.05 -3.94
CA VAL A 93 8.29 -26.35 -2.52
C VAL A 93 8.91 -27.71 -2.23
N GLY A 94 10.24 -27.73 -2.08
CA GLY A 94 11.00 -28.95 -1.80
C GLY A 94 11.10 -29.96 -2.95
N ASP A 95 10.95 -29.55 -4.21
CA ASP A 95 10.88 -30.45 -5.36
C ASP A 95 12.15 -30.45 -6.24
N TYR A 96 12.55 -29.27 -6.75
CA TYR A 96 13.73 -29.12 -7.61
C TYR A 96 14.81 -28.23 -6.99
N SER A 97 16.05 -28.43 -7.42
CA SER A 97 17.25 -27.73 -6.95
C SER A 97 17.46 -26.37 -7.62
N VAL A 98 18.41 -25.58 -7.08
CA VAL A 98 18.73 -24.25 -7.62
C VAL A 98 19.36 -24.33 -9.02
N GLU A 99 20.11 -25.39 -9.32
CA GLU A 99 20.70 -25.64 -10.64
C GLU A 99 19.62 -25.99 -11.67
N GLN A 100 18.61 -26.77 -11.27
CA GLN A 100 17.45 -27.05 -12.12
C GLN A 100 16.67 -25.76 -12.40
N ALA A 101 16.48 -24.91 -11.39
CA ALA A 101 15.83 -23.61 -11.55
C ALA A 101 16.58 -22.73 -12.57
N ALA A 102 17.91 -22.68 -12.47
CA ALA A 102 18.77 -21.96 -13.40
C ALA A 102 18.67 -22.51 -14.83
N GLN A 103 18.63 -23.83 -15.00
CA GLN A 103 18.46 -24.47 -16.31
C GLN A 103 17.10 -24.15 -16.92
N PHE A 104 16.01 -24.19 -16.14
CA PHE A 104 14.67 -23.82 -16.61
C PHE A 104 14.63 -22.37 -17.10
N ALA A 105 15.19 -21.45 -16.31
CA ALA A 105 15.27 -20.05 -16.69
C ALA A 105 16.07 -19.86 -17.99
N TYR A 106 17.25 -20.48 -18.09
CA TYR A 106 18.09 -20.40 -19.29
C TYR A 106 17.39 -20.98 -20.53
N ASP A 107 16.73 -22.14 -20.39
CA ASP A 107 16.00 -22.78 -21.48
C ASP A 107 14.86 -21.90 -21.99
N LEU A 108 14.12 -21.26 -21.10
CA LEU A 108 13.08 -20.33 -21.51
C LEU A 108 13.68 -19.09 -22.20
N LEU A 109 14.68 -18.44 -21.60
CA LEU A 109 15.28 -17.22 -22.13
C LEU A 109 15.96 -17.46 -23.50
N VAL A 110 16.75 -18.52 -23.63
CA VAL A 110 17.58 -18.76 -24.83
C VAL A 110 16.87 -19.64 -25.85
N LYS A 111 16.24 -20.75 -25.44
CA LYS A 111 15.68 -21.72 -26.41
C LYS A 111 14.26 -21.35 -26.85
N LYS A 112 13.45 -20.75 -25.98
CA LYS A 112 12.04 -20.42 -26.28
C LYS A 112 11.84 -18.96 -26.66
N TYR A 113 12.44 -18.03 -25.94
CA TYR A 113 12.38 -16.61 -26.29
C TYR A 113 13.44 -16.18 -27.31
N ALA A 114 14.40 -17.05 -27.63
CA ALA A 114 15.49 -16.75 -28.57
C ALA A 114 16.31 -15.50 -28.17
N MET A 115 16.47 -15.23 -26.87
CA MET A 115 17.36 -14.15 -26.42
C MET A 115 18.81 -14.45 -26.78
N ASN A 116 19.57 -13.40 -27.07
CA ASN A 116 20.98 -13.53 -27.34
C ASN A 116 21.74 -13.98 -26.08
N LYS A 117 22.12 -15.25 -26.03
CA LYS A 117 22.90 -15.83 -24.92
C LYS A 117 24.20 -15.08 -24.62
N ASN A 118 24.78 -14.40 -25.61
CA ASN A 118 26.02 -13.65 -25.44
C ASN A 118 25.83 -12.32 -24.67
N LYS A 119 24.58 -11.96 -24.37
CA LYS A 119 24.22 -10.77 -23.60
C LYS A 119 23.76 -11.09 -22.19
N LEU A 120 23.69 -12.37 -21.82
CA LEU A 120 23.28 -12.79 -20.49
C LEU A 120 24.48 -12.79 -19.53
N TRP A 121 24.25 -12.18 -18.38
CA TRP A 121 25.14 -12.14 -17.23
C TRP A 121 24.42 -12.71 -16.02
N ALA A 122 25.18 -13.24 -15.06
CA ALA A 122 24.63 -13.72 -13.80
C ALA A 122 25.35 -13.06 -12.62
N THR A 123 24.60 -12.74 -11.57
CA THR A 123 25.17 -12.38 -10.26
C THR A 123 25.18 -13.61 -9.35
N VAL A 124 26.18 -13.76 -8.49
CA VAL A 124 26.28 -14.88 -7.54
C VAL A 124 26.69 -14.34 -6.17
N PHE A 125 26.08 -14.85 -5.11
CA PHE A 125 26.37 -14.44 -3.74
C PHE A 125 27.83 -14.72 -3.35
N LYS A 126 28.58 -13.65 -3.04
CA LYS A 126 29.99 -13.73 -2.68
C LYS A 126 30.28 -14.26 -1.28
N GLY A 127 29.24 -14.37 -0.44
CA GLY A 127 29.36 -14.68 0.99
C GLY A 127 29.20 -13.45 1.87
N ASP A 128 28.79 -13.68 3.12
CA ASP A 128 28.66 -12.64 4.14
C ASP A 128 29.06 -13.19 5.51
N LYS A 129 30.17 -12.66 6.05
CA LYS A 129 30.70 -13.03 7.37
C LYS A 129 29.72 -12.70 8.50
N LYS A 130 28.91 -11.64 8.38
CA LYS A 130 27.92 -11.25 9.40
C LYS A 130 26.77 -12.26 9.49
N LEU A 131 26.41 -12.87 8.36
CA LEU A 131 25.40 -13.92 8.30
C LEU A 131 25.96 -15.32 8.58
N GLY A 132 27.29 -15.46 8.68
CA GLY A 132 27.95 -16.76 8.81
C GLY A 132 27.84 -17.62 7.55
N LEU A 133 27.70 -17.00 6.37
CA LEU A 133 27.49 -17.68 5.10
C LEU A 133 28.69 -17.51 4.16
N GLY A 134 29.14 -18.61 3.56
CA GLY A 134 30.16 -18.60 2.52
C GLY A 134 29.62 -18.20 1.15
N LYS A 135 30.52 -18.11 0.18
CA LYS A 135 30.19 -17.93 -1.24
C LYS A 135 29.27 -19.04 -1.75
N ASP A 136 28.34 -18.70 -2.64
CA ASP A 136 27.46 -19.66 -3.31
C ASP A 136 28.20 -20.39 -4.44
N VAL A 137 29.01 -21.38 -4.05
CA VAL A 137 29.81 -22.22 -4.95
C VAL A 137 28.93 -23.10 -5.87
N VAL A 138 27.69 -23.38 -5.45
CA VAL A 138 26.74 -24.15 -6.27
C VAL A 138 26.40 -23.34 -7.53
N MET A 139 25.96 -22.10 -7.36
CA MET A 139 25.59 -21.26 -8.50
C MET A 139 26.78 -20.79 -9.34
N GLU A 140 27.93 -20.52 -8.72
CA GLU A 140 29.17 -20.19 -9.44
C GLU A 140 29.57 -21.30 -10.44
N ASN A 141 29.35 -22.57 -10.08
CA ASN A 141 29.67 -23.72 -10.92
C ASN A 141 28.54 -24.14 -11.87
N ALA A 142 27.29 -23.82 -11.56
CA ALA A 142 26.13 -24.19 -12.37
C ALA A 142 26.06 -23.34 -13.66
N TRP A 143 26.22 -22.02 -13.56
CA TRP A 143 26.07 -21.12 -14.70
C TRP A 143 26.96 -21.44 -15.92
N PRO A 144 28.27 -21.74 -15.75
CA PRO A 144 29.13 -22.12 -16.86
C PRO A 144 28.67 -23.39 -17.57
N LYS A 145 28.13 -24.36 -16.82
CA LYS A 145 27.63 -25.63 -17.39
C LYS A 145 26.33 -25.43 -18.18
N ILE A 146 25.50 -24.48 -17.75
CA ILE A 146 24.21 -24.16 -18.38
C ILE A 146 24.41 -23.32 -19.65
N GLY A 147 25.43 -22.46 -19.68
CA GLY A 147 25.83 -21.69 -20.86
C GLY A 147 26.05 -20.20 -20.66
N ILE A 148 26.18 -19.72 -19.41
CA ILE A 148 26.69 -18.37 -19.09
C ILE A 148 28.16 -18.52 -18.71
N PRO A 149 29.10 -17.99 -19.51
CA PRO A 149 30.52 -18.26 -19.30
C PRO A 149 31.06 -17.51 -18.07
N LYS A 150 32.18 -17.99 -17.51
CA LYS A 150 32.72 -17.54 -16.21
C LYS A 150 32.97 -16.03 -16.15
N GLU A 151 33.44 -15.43 -17.24
CA GLU A 151 33.68 -14.00 -17.37
C GLU A 151 32.42 -13.13 -17.30
N ARG A 152 31.23 -13.73 -17.39
CA ARG A 152 29.92 -13.07 -17.23
C ARG A 152 29.23 -13.40 -15.90
N ILE A 153 29.95 -14.02 -14.98
CA ILE A 153 29.49 -14.28 -13.62
C ILE A 153 30.12 -13.23 -12.70
N PHE A 154 29.28 -12.42 -12.06
CA PHE A 154 29.70 -11.37 -11.15
C PHE A 154 29.41 -11.77 -9.70
N LEU A 155 30.44 -11.82 -8.87
CA LEU A 155 30.28 -12.07 -7.43
C LEU A 155 29.80 -10.79 -6.75
N ALA A 156 28.59 -10.82 -6.19
CA ALA A 156 27.91 -9.67 -5.60
C ALA A 156 27.69 -9.83 -4.09
N ASP A 157 27.50 -8.70 -3.43
CA ASP A 157 27.41 -8.56 -1.97
C ASP A 157 26.02 -8.97 -1.46
N SER A 158 25.87 -9.18 -0.13
CA SER A 158 24.59 -9.58 0.45
C SER A 158 23.49 -8.54 0.23
N GLU A 159 23.84 -7.26 0.14
CA GLU A 159 22.90 -6.18 -0.14
C GLU A 159 22.23 -6.33 -1.52
N GLU A 160 22.92 -6.96 -2.48
CA GLU A 160 22.45 -7.15 -3.85
C GLU A 160 21.80 -8.53 -4.03
N VAL A 161 22.42 -9.58 -3.48
CA VAL A 161 22.08 -10.98 -3.80
C VAL A 161 21.85 -11.87 -2.57
N PHE A 162 21.32 -11.29 -1.50
CA PHE A 162 20.70 -12.03 -0.40
C PHE A 162 19.26 -11.56 -0.18
N TRP A 163 18.30 -12.45 -0.44
CA TRP A 163 16.89 -12.08 -0.45
C TRP A 163 16.21 -12.42 0.88
N VAL A 164 15.38 -11.50 1.39
CA VAL A 164 14.59 -11.70 2.61
C VAL A 164 13.14 -11.27 2.41
N SER A 165 12.22 -12.08 2.94
CA SER A 165 10.79 -11.81 2.98
C SER A 165 10.43 -10.68 3.97
N GLY A 166 10.77 -9.44 3.66
CA GLY A 166 10.48 -8.29 4.53
C GLY A 166 11.44 -8.21 5.73
N ALA A 167 10.96 -7.73 6.89
CA ALA A 167 11.81 -7.59 8.07
C ALA A 167 12.24 -8.95 8.65
N THR A 168 11.30 -9.91 8.70
CA THR A 168 11.50 -11.28 9.19
C THR A 168 10.83 -12.27 8.25
N GLY A 169 11.32 -13.51 8.22
CA GLY A 169 10.70 -14.58 7.44
C GLY A 169 11.69 -15.38 6.59
N PRO A 170 11.17 -16.19 5.64
CA PRO A 170 11.98 -17.01 4.74
C PRO A 170 12.97 -16.18 3.92
N CYS A 171 14.18 -16.68 3.77
CA CYS A 171 15.29 -15.98 3.13
C CYS A 171 16.40 -16.93 2.65
N GLY A 172 17.30 -16.38 1.84
CA GLY A 172 18.58 -17.00 1.53
C GLY A 172 19.31 -16.34 0.35
N PRO A 173 20.47 -16.90 -0.04
CA PRO A 173 21.24 -16.40 -1.17
C PRO A 173 20.46 -16.52 -2.47
N THR A 174 20.76 -15.64 -3.40
CA THR A 174 20.15 -15.61 -4.71
C THR A 174 21.19 -15.44 -5.82
N SER A 175 20.77 -15.74 -7.05
CA SER A 175 21.51 -15.47 -8.26
C SER A 175 20.57 -14.90 -9.31
N GLU A 176 20.90 -13.73 -9.86
CA GLU A 176 20.04 -13.00 -10.81
C GLU A 176 20.62 -13.04 -12.22
N ILE A 177 19.73 -13.08 -13.21
CA ILE A 177 20.08 -12.97 -14.62
C ILE A 177 19.87 -11.52 -15.08
N HIS A 178 20.92 -10.97 -15.69
CA HIS A 178 20.97 -9.61 -16.23
C HIS A 178 21.18 -9.65 -17.75
N TYR A 179 20.51 -8.74 -18.47
CA TYR A 179 20.72 -8.53 -19.90
C TYR A 179 21.60 -7.31 -20.17
N ASP A 180 22.66 -7.46 -20.97
CA ASP A 180 23.60 -6.41 -21.34
C ASP A 180 23.19 -5.71 -22.66
N PHE A 181 22.66 -4.50 -22.56
CA PHE A 181 22.32 -3.65 -23.70
C PHE A 181 23.56 -3.06 -24.42
N GLY A 182 24.76 -3.32 -23.93
CA GLY A 182 26.03 -2.90 -24.52
C GLY A 182 26.63 -1.65 -23.88
N ALA A 183 27.94 -1.47 -24.07
CA ALA A 183 28.71 -0.39 -23.47
C ALA A 183 28.22 1.02 -23.85
N SER A 184 27.58 1.19 -25.01
CA SER A 184 26.96 2.47 -25.43
C SER A 184 25.81 2.93 -24.53
N LYS A 185 25.25 2.02 -23.72
CA LYS A 185 24.24 2.32 -22.70
C LYS A 185 24.84 2.37 -21.28
N GLY A 186 26.16 2.23 -21.14
CA GLY A 186 26.85 2.21 -19.86
C GLY A 186 27.37 3.57 -19.42
N CYS A 187 27.87 3.65 -18.18
CA CYS A 187 28.44 4.85 -17.59
C CYS A 187 29.88 5.17 -18.03
N GLY A 188 30.45 4.43 -18.99
CA GLY A 188 31.84 4.59 -19.46
C GLY A 188 32.92 4.15 -18.46
N LYS A 189 32.56 3.75 -17.24
CA LYS A 189 33.53 3.26 -16.23
C LYS A 189 34.08 1.88 -16.63
N LYS A 190 35.39 1.68 -16.46
CA LYS A 190 36.09 0.41 -16.76
C LYS A 190 35.49 -0.80 -16.03
N ASN A 191 34.95 -0.60 -14.83
CA ASN A 191 34.38 -1.65 -13.97
C ASN A 191 32.83 -1.69 -13.99
N CYS A 192 32.20 -1.18 -15.05
CA CYS A 192 30.75 -1.27 -15.22
C CYS A 192 30.30 -2.74 -15.26
N ASN A 193 29.45 -3.12 -14.32
CA ASN A 193 29.06 -4.51 -14.05
C ASN A 193 27.53 -4.60 -13.79
N PRO A 194 26.97 -5.82 -13.62
CA PRO A 194 25.53 -6.02 -13.47
C PRO A 194 24.84 -5.28 -12.32
N THR A 195 25.54 -4.92 -11.24
CA THR A 195 24.94 -4.18 -10.11
C THR A 195 24.93 -2.66 -10.34
N CYS A 196 25.38 -2.19 -11.51
CA CYS A 196 25.43 -0.77 -11.83
C CYS A 196 24.10 -0.24 -12.36
N ASP A 197 23.60 0.85 -11.77
CA ASP A 197 22.35 1.50 -12.18
C ASP A 197 22.45 2.39 -13.44
N CYS A 198 23.51 2.23 -14.25
CA CYS A 198 23.76 3.09 -15.41
C CYS A 198 22.85 2.83 -16.62
N GLY A 199 22.03 1.78 -16.59
CA GLY A 199 21.12 1.41 -17.69
C GLY A 199 21.70 0.48 -18.76
N ARG A 200 22.98 0.08 -18.65
CA ARG A 200 23.59 -0.98 -19.48
C ARG A 200 23.03 -2.35 -19.15
N PHE A 201 22.99 -2.68 -17.87
CA PHE A 201 22.49 -3.95 -17.38
C PHE A 201 21.05 -3.78 -16.89
N MET A 202 20.23 -4.79 -17.15
CA MET A 202 18.88 -4.89 -16.64
C MET A 202 18.66 -6.28 -16.06
N GLU A 203 18.41 -6.33 -14.77
CA GLU A 203 17.92 -7.53 -14.08
C GLU A 203 16.56 -7.91 -14.68
N ILE A 204 16.49 -9.07 -15.33
CA ILE A 204 15.27 -9.57 -15.98
C ILE A 204 14.60 -10.69 -15.19
N TRP A 205 15.38 -11.44 -14.41
CA TRP A 205 14.89 -12.56 -13.64
C TRP A 205 15.81 -12.86 -12.47
N ASN A 206 15.22 -13.05 -11.31
CA ASN A 206 15.85 -13.73 -10.19
C ASN A 206 15.31 -15.17 -10.11
N PRO A 207 15.94 -16.17 -10.76
CA PRO A 207 15.43 -17.54 -10.82
C PRO A 207 15.81 -18.43 -9.62
N CYS A 208 16.72 -17.97 -8.77
CA CYS A 208 17.50 -18.84 -7.88
C CYS A 208 17.51 -18.35 -6.43
N VAL A 209 16.40 -17.80 -5.92
CA VAL A 209 16.31 -17.47 -4.49
C VAL A 209 16.22 -18.78 -3.70
N GLN A 210 17.28 -19.11 -2.99
CA GLN A 210 17.37 -20.32 -2.19
C GLN A 210 16.70 -20.10 -0.83
N ILE A 211 15.41 -20.43 -0.73
CA ILE A 211 14.65 -20.33 0.52
C ILE A 211 15.09 -21.47 1.45
N SER A 212 16.17 -21.21 2.17
CA SER A 212 16.89 -22.18 3.02
C SER A 212 16.91 -21.80 4.49
N TYR A 213 16.61 -20.55 4.83
CA TYR A 213 16.66 -20.02 6.18
C TYR A 213 15.41 -19.21 6.51
N ASN A 214 15.14 -19.04 7.79
CA ASN A 214 14.19 -18.08 8.33
C ASN A 214 14.95 -17.04 9.17
N ARG A 215 14.83 -15.76 8.82
CA ARG A 215 15.43 -14.64 9.55
C ARG A 215 14.49 -14.13 10.63
N ASP A 216 14.95 -14.07 11.86
CA ASP A 216 14.21 -13.45 12.97
C ASP A 216 14.43 -11.92 13.07
N ALA A 217 13.76 -11.26 14.01
CA ALA A 217 13.84 -9.81 14.21
C ALA A 217 15.23 -9.31 14.65
N LYS A 218 16.09 -10.21 15.15
CA LYS A 218 17.48 -9.92 15.53
C LYS A 218 18.46 -10.23 14.39
N GLY A 219 17.96 -10.67 13.24
CA GLY A 219 18.77 -11.05 12.09
C GLY A 219 19.35 -12.46 12.16
N LYS A 220 19.01 -13.27 13.18
CA LYS A 220 19.50 -14.64 13.29
C LYS A 220 18.82 -15.51 12.23
N LEU A 221 19.63 -16.34 11.57
CA LEU A 221 19.17 -17.30 10.56
C LEU A 221 18.96 -18.67 11.20
N THR A 222 17.77 -19.24 11.00
CA THR A 222 17.45 -20.62 11.38
C THR A 222 17.17 -21.43 10.12
N PRO A 223 17.83 -22.59 9.90
CA PRO A 223 17.57 -23.41 8.72
C PRO A 223 16.09 -23.84 8.63
N LEU A 224 15.53 -23.78 7.42
CA LEU A 224 14.21 -24.31 7.12
C LEU A 224 14.27 -25.82 6.87
N LYS A 225 13.20 -26.54 7.21
CA LYS A 225 13.10 -27.99 6.95
C LYS A 225 13.04 -28.31 5.45
N LEU A 226 12.31 -27.48 4.70
CA LEU A 226 12.18 -27.61 3.25
C LEU A 226 13.16 -26.66 2.58
N LYS A 227 13.98 -27.19 1.67
CA LYS A 227 14.79 -26.39 0.75
C LYS A 227 13.93 -26.03 -0.45
N SER A 228 13.50 -24.79 -0.52
CA SER A 228 12.56 -24.31 -1.55
C SER A 228 13.24 -23.31 -2.47
N ILE A 229 12.69 -23.14 -3.67
CA ILE A 229 13.17 -22.14 -4.63
C ILE A 229 12.07 -21.13 -4.87
N ASP A 230 12.43 -19.86 -4.70
CA ASP A 230 11.66 -18.73 -5.18
C ASP A 230 12.29 -18.16 -6.45
N ALA A 231 11.43 -17.85 -7.42
CA ALA A 231 11.82 -17.18 -8.63
C ALA A 231 10.81 -16.09 -9.01
N GLY A 232 11.34 -14.91 -9.32
CA GLY A 232 10.57 -13.75 -9.76
C GLY A 232 11.20 -13.12 -10.99
N ALA A 233 10.44 -13.05 -12.08
CA ALA A 233 10.85 -12.43 -13.34
C ALA A 233 10.10 -11.12 -13.57
N GLY A 234 10.85 -10.08 -13.93
CA GLY A 234 10.30 -8.78 -14.28
C GLY A 234 9.63 -8.85 -15.66
N PHE A 235 8.32 -9.11 -15.71
CA PHE A 235 7.60 -9.31 -16.96
C PHE A 235 7.83 -8.18 -17.97
N ALA A 236 7.71 -6.93 -17.51
CA ALA A 236 7.89 -5.76 -18.37
C ALA A 236 9.33 -5.60 -18.88
N ARG A 237 10.32 -6.02 -18.07
CA ARG A 237 11.74 -5.99 -18.43
C ARG A 237 12.08 -7.05 -19.47
N ILE A 238 11.57 -8.27 -19.31
CA ILE A 238 11.69 -9.34 -20.31
C ILE A 238 11.08 -8.91 -21.64
N VAL A 239 9.87 -8.34 -21.62
CA VAL A 239 9.23 -7.81 -22.84
C VAL A 239 10.07 -6.70 -23.48
N GLY A 240 10.66 -5.81 -22.67
CA GLY A 240 11.60 -4.79 -23.15
C GLY A 240 12.77 -5.40 -23.94
N VAL A 241 13.47 -6.36 -23.33
CA VAL A 241 14.58 -7.08 -23.97
C VAL A 241 14.16 -7.72 -25.29
N LEU A 242 13.01 -8.41 -25.32
CA LEU A 242 12.48 -9.08 -26.51
C LEU A 242 11.93 -8.14 -27.59
N GLN A 243 11.80 -6.85 -27.27
CA GLN A 243 11.48 -5.77 -28.22
C GLN A 243 12.71 -4.89 -28.50
N GLY A 244 13.90 -5.28 -28.04
CA GLY A 244 15.15 -4.58 -28.32
C GLY A 244 15.27 -3.24 -27.61
N THR A 245 14.55 -3.02 -26.51
CA THR A 245 14.52 -1.76 -25.78
C THR A 245 14.80 -1.94 -24.29
N ASN A 246 15.53 -1.01 -23.68
CA ASN A 246 15.68 -0.92 -22.23
C ASN A 246 14.63 -0.03 -21.58
N ASP A 247 13.64 0.45 -22.33
CA ASP A 247 12.54 1.29 -21.84
C ASP A 247 11.23 0.51 -21.83
N VAL A 248 10.77 0.13 -20.63
CA VAL A 248 9.55 -0.67 -20.46
C VAL A 248 8.29 0.07 -20.93
N PHE A 249 8.32 1.40 -20.96
CA PHE A 249 7.14 2.23 -21.25
C PHE A 249 6.81 2.33 -22.74
N ILE A 250 7.77 2.03 -23.63
CA ILE A 250 7.54 2.00 -25.08
C ILE A 250 7.23 0.60 -25.60
N THR A 251 7.18 -0.40 -24.71
CA THR A 251 6.83 -1.76 -25.06
C THR A 251 5.34 -1.93 -25.28
N THR A 252 4.93 -3.06 -25.86
CA THR A 252 3.50 -3.40 -26.01
C THR A 252 2.67 -3.38 -24.72
N ILE A 253 3.29 -3.35 -23.54
CA ILE A 253 2.57 -3.26 -22.25
C ILE A 253 2.06 -1.83 -22.00
N PHE A 254 2.86 -0.81 -22.31
CA PHE A 254 2.57 0.57 -21.94
C PHE A 254 2.35 1.48 -23.14
N LYS A 255 2.84 1.11 -24.32
CA LYS A 255 2.73 1.90 -25.55
C LYS A 255 1.30 2.39 -25.83
N PRO A 256 0.24 1.55 -25.72
CA PRO A 256 -1.13 2.04 -25.93
C PRO A 256 -1.54 3.15 -24.95
N LEU A 257 -1.17 3.01 -23.67
CA LEU A 257 -1.45 4.01 -22.64
C LEU A 257 -0.62 5.29 -22.84
N ILE A 258 0.66 5.17 -23.22
CA ILE A 258 1.51 6.31 -23.55
C ILE A 258 0.95 7.09 -24.74
N GLN A 259 0.52 6.40 -25.80
CA GLN A 259 -0.12 7.05 -26.95
C GLN A 259 -1.40 7.80 -26.58
N GLN A 260 -2.20 7.24 -25.65
CA GLN A 260 -3.36 7.92 -25.12
C GLN A 260 -2.98 9.19 -24.31
N ILE A 261 -1.87 9.15 -23.56
CA ILE A 261 -1.33 10.31 -22.85
C ILE A 261 -0.82 11.37 -23.83
N GLU A 262 -0.11 10.98 -24.90
CA GLU A 262 0.32 11.89 -25.97
C GLU A 262 -0.88 12.58 -26.62
N LYS A 263 -1.92 11.82 -26.97
CA LYS A 263 -3.18 12.34 -27.53
C LYS A 263 -3.86 13.36 -26.61
N LEU A 264 -3.95 13.06 -25.31
CA LEU A 264 -4.61 13.94 -24.34
C LEU A 264 -3.79 15.19 -24.01
N SER A 265 -2.46 15.10 -24.08
CA SER A 265 -1.56 16.21 -23.74
C SER A 265 -1.17 17.08 -24.93
N GLY A 266 -1.28 16.56 -26.16
CA GLY A 266 -0.71 17.19 -27.35
C GLY A 266 0.82 17.24 -27.35
N LYS A 267 1.48 16.47 -26.46
CA LYS A 267 2.94 16.47 -26.28
C LYS A 267 3.51 15.11 -26.72
N SER A 268 4.79 15.10 -27.13
CA SER A 268 5.49 13.86 -27.49
C SER A 268 6.17 13.22 -26.29
N TYR A 269 6.19 11.88 -26.28
CA TYR A 269 6.87 11.06 -25.28
C TYR A 269 8.36 11.36 -25.19
N THR A 270 9.03 11.51 -26.33
CA THR A 270 10.49 11.72 -26.42
C THR A 270 10.97 12.90 -25.55
N HIS A 271 10.21 13.98 -25.50
CA HIS A 271 10.55 15.20 -24.74
C HIS A 271 9.94 15.25 -23.33
N ASN A 272 9.03 14.31 -23.01
CA ASN A 272 8.25 14.33 -21.76
C ASN A 272 8.28 12.98 -21.03
N LYS A 273 9.32 12.17 -21.26
CA LYS A 273 9.44 10.79 -20.76
C LYS A 273 9.07 10.67 -19.28
N LYS A 274 9.77 11.39 -18.40
CA LYS A 274 9.56 11.30 -16.94
C LYS A 274 8.09 11.52 -16.55
N ALA A 275 7.48 12.60 -17.05
CA ALA A 275 6.09 12.93 -16.74
C ALA A 275 5.10 11.88 -17.27
N MET A 276 5.26 11.47 -18.53
CA MET A 276 4.35 10.48 -19.14
C MET A 276 4.46 9.10 -18.50
N ARG A 277 5.68 8.68 -18.13
CA ARG A 277 5.93 7.42 -17.43
C ARG A 277 5.27 7.39 -16.06
N ILE A 278 5.44 8.47 -15.28
CA ILE A 278 4.79 8.59 -13.96
C ILE A 278 3.28 8.57 -14.09
N VAL A 279 2.71 9.31 -15.05
CA VAL A 279 1.26 9.28 -15.27
C VAL A 279 0.78 7.89 -15.68
N ALA A 280 1.46 7.22 -16.60
CA ALA A 280 1.12 5.88 -17.07
C ALA A 280 1.18 4.81 -15.97
N ASP A 281 2.26 4.79 -15.19
CA ASP A 281 2.41 3.86 -14.06
C ASP A 281 1.38 4.14 -12.97
N HIS A 282 1.28 5.39 -12.52
CA HIS A 282 0.46 5.71 -11.36
C HIS A 282 -1.04 5.64 -11.66
N VAL A 283 -1.51 5.95 -12.87
CA VAL A 283 -2.92 5.76 -13.22
C VAL A 283 -3.28 4.27 -13.22
N ARG A 284 -2.36 3.41 -13.68
CA ARG A 284 -2.55 1.96 -13.65
C ARG A 284 -2.56 1.45 -12.22
N ALA A 285 -1.55 1.80 -11.41
CA ALA A 285 -1.47 1.42 -10.01
C ALA A 285 -2.69 1.88 -9.20
N ALA A 286 -3.08 3.16 -9.33
CA ALA A 286 -4.23 3.72 -8.62
C ALA A 286 -5.55 3.05 -9.03
N THR A 287 -5.71 2.70 -10.31
CA THR A 287 -6.91 2.00 -10.82
C THR A 287 -7.04 0.60 -10.20
N PHE A 288 -5.96 -0.18 -10.16
CA PHE A 288 -5.97 -1.51 -9.57
C PHE A 288 -6.20 -1.46 -8.05
N ILE A 289 -5.48 -0.59 -7.34
CA ILE A 289 -5.62 -0.43 -5.88
C ILE A 289 -7.02 0.05 -5.51
N ALA A 290 -7.56 1.07 -6.20
CA ALA A 290 -8.92 1.55 -5.96
C ALA A 290 -9.98 0.50 -6.35
N GLY A 291 -9.70 -0.32 -7.35
CA GLY A 291 -10.56 -1.43 -7.78
C GLY A 291 -10.72 -2.50 -6.71
N GLU A 292 -9.72 -2.68 -5.84
CA GLU A 292 -9.80 -3.50 -4.62
C GLU A 292 -10.40 -2.75 -3.43
N ARG A 293 -11.14 -1.66 -3.70
CA ARG A 293 -11.90 -0.85 -2.72
C ARG A 293 -11.05 -0.09 -1.70
N VAL A 294 -9.75 0.06 -1.95
CA VAL A 294 -8.91 0.96 -1.16
C VAL A 294 -9.30 2.41 -1.44
N THR A 295 -9.38 3.23 -0.39
CA THR A 295 -9.69 4.66 -0.50
C THR A 295 -8.54 5.54 0.03
N PRO A 296 -8.28 6.72 -0.57
CA PRO A 296 -7.25 7.65 -0.12
C PRO A 296 -7.36 8.01 1.36
N GLY A 297 -6.27 7.83 2.10
CA GLY A 297 -6.21 7.95 3.56
C GLY A 297 -4.94 8.64 4.05
N LYS A 298 -4.83 8.83 5.37
CA LYS A 298 -3.63 9.41 6.02
C LYS A 298 -2.59 8.36 6.44
N LYS A 299 -2.92 7.07 6.35
CA LYS A 299 -2.08 5.95 6.80
C LYS A 299 -2.22 4.75 5.85
N ASP A 300 -1.28 3.83 5.95
CA ASP A 300 -1.33 2.48 5.38
C ASP A 300 -1.65 2.47 3.87
N GLN A 301 -2.45 1.52 3.37
CA GLN A 301 -2.78 1.43 1.94
C GLN A 301 -3.42 2.72 1.41
N GLY A 302 -4.24 3.38 2.22
CA GLY A 302 -4.89 4.63 1.85
C GLY A 302 -3.88 5.77 1.63
N TYR A 303 -2.79 5.82 2.40
CA TYR A 303 -1.71 6.78 2.21
C TYR A 303 -0.99 6.56 0.88
N VAL A 304 -0.69 5.31 0.54
CA VAL A 304 -0.04 4.94 -0.72
C VAL A 304 -0.91 5.35 -1.91
N LEU A 305 -2.20 4.95 -1.91
CA LEU A 305 -3.13 5.34 -2.98
C LEU A 305 -3.22 6.86 -3.13
N ARG A 306 -3.32 7.58 -2.01
CA ARG A 306 -3.30 9.05 -1.99
C ARG A 306 -2.02 9.60 -2.62
N ARG A 307 -0.84 9.11 -2.23
CA ARG A 307 0.45 9.56 -2.75
C ARG A 307 0.55 9.37 -4.26
N LEU A 308 0.14 8.19 -4.76
CA LEU A 308 0.14 7.89 -6.20
C LEU A 308 -0.76 8.84 -6.99
N ILE A 309 -2.01 9.04 -6.53
CA ILE A 309 -2.94 9.96 -7.20
C ILE A 309 -2.38 11.38 -7.22
N ARG A 310 -1.84 11.87 -6.09
CA ARG A 310 -1.31 13.24 -6.01
C ARG A 310 -0.11 13.47 -6.93
N ARG A 311 0.81 12.51 -6.98
CA ARG A 311 1.97 12.60 -7.88
C ARG A 311 1.56 12.49 -9.35
N MET A 312 0.59 11.61 -9.67
CA MET A 312 -0.04 11.56 -11.00
C MET A 312 -0.68 12.90 -11.37
N VAL A 313 -1.46 13.53 -10.48
CA VAL A 313 -2.10 14.83 -10.73
C VAL A 313 -1.08 15.92 -11.03
N ARG A 314 0.02 15.98 -10.26
CA ARG A 314 1.11 16.94 -10.49
C ARG A 314 1.68 16.84 -11.91
N TYR A 315 2.10 15.64 -12.31
CA TYR A 315 2.68 15.43 -13.65
C TYR A 315 1.65 15.54 -14.77
N SER A 316 0.40 15.18 -14.51
CA SER A 316 -0.70 15.40 -15.46
C SER A 316 -0.91 16.90 -15.73
N LYS A 317 -0.87 17.74 -14.69
CA LYS A 317 -0.93 19.19 -14.86
C LYS A 317 0.25 19.74 -15.66
N GLN A 318 1.46 19.23 -15.44
CA GLN A 318 2.63 19.61 -16.25
C GLN A 318 2.45 19.24 -17.74
N LEU A 319 1.75 18.14 -18.02
CA LEU A 319 1.41 17.71 -19.38
C LEU A 319 0.20 18.46 -19.96
N GLY A 320 -0.53 19.27 -19.18
CA GLY A 320 -1.77 19.92 -19.61
C GLY A 320 -3.01 19.01 -19.54
N ILE A 321 -2.91 17.86 -18.88
CA ILE A 321 -4.01 16.90 -18.72
C ILE A 321 -4.85 17.30 -17.51
N ASP A 322 -6.13 17.51 -17.75
CA ASP A 322 -7.11 17.94 -16.74
C ASP A 322 -7.85 16.76 -16.10
N ARG A 323 -8.88 17.07 -15.31
CA ARG A 323 -9.74 16.08 -14.64
C ARG A 323 -10.42 15.13 -15.63
N ALA A 324 -10.87 15.64 -16.78
CA ALA A 324 -11.54 14.84 -17.79
C ALA A 324 -10.55 13.87 -18.47
N GLY A 325 -9.33 14.34 -18.75
CA GLY A 325 -8.25 13.50 -19.25
C GLY A 325 -7.88 12.36 -18.29
N ILE A 326 -7.75 12.63 -16.99
CA ILE A 326 -7.53 11.58 -15.98
C ILE A 326 -8.65 10.54 -15.99
N LYS A 327 -9.92 10.98 -16.06
CA LYS A 327 -11.07 10.06 -16.14
C LYS A 327 -10.99 9.17 -17.39
N GLN A 328 -10.54 9.70 -18.52
CA GLN A 328 -10.33 8.93 -19.75
C GLN A 328 -9.20 7.90 -19.59
N LEU A 329 -8.09 8.27 -18.95
CA LEU A 329 -6.98 7.35 -18.68
C LEU A 329 -7.40 6.21 -17.74
N VAL A 330 -8.16 6.50 -16.68
CA VAL A 330 -8.73 5.46 -15.79
C VAL A 330 -9.63 4.50 -16.56
N ARG A 331 -10.51 5.02 -17.43
CA ARG A 331 -11.36 4.20 -18.28
C ARG A 331 -10.53 3.33 -19.22
N PHE A 332 -9.49 3.89 -19.83
CA PHE A 332 -8.58 3.15 -20.72
C PHE A 332 -7.95 1.95 -19.98
N VAL A 333 -7.43 2.16 -18.77
CA VAL A 333 -6.87 1.07 -17.96
C VAL A 333 -7.92 0.01 -17.62
N ILE A 334 -9.15 0.40 -17.24
CA ILE A 334 -10.23 -0.55 -16.99
C ILE A 334 -10.54 -1.37 -18.25
N ASP A 335 -10.64 -0.72 -19.41
CA ASP A 335 -10.96 -1.39 -20.68
C ASP A 335 -9.85 -2.35 -21.13
N ASP A 336 -8.58 -2.02 -20.87
CA ASP A 336 -7.42 -2.86 -21.19
C ASP A 336 -7.39 -4.15 -20.33
N PHE A 337 -7.82 -4.06 -19.06
CA PHE A 337 -7.69 -5.15 -18.09
C PHE A 337 -9.00 -5.86 -17.70
N LYS A 338 -10.18 -5.38 -18.10
CA LYS A 338 -11.48 -5.95 -17.66
C LYS A 338 -11.69 -7.42 -18.01
N LYS A 339 -11.05 -7.94 -19.06
CA LYS A 339 -11.19 -9.35 -19.47
C LYS A 339 -10.56 -10.28 -18.43
N ASP A 340 -9.36 -9.94 -17.97
CA ASP A 340 -8.60 -10.73 -17.01
C ASP A 340 -8.98 -10.37 -15.56
N TYR A 341 -9.45 -9.13 -15.35
CA TYR A 341 -9.85 -8.59 -14.06
C TYR A 341 -11.26 -7.96 -14.08
N PRO A 342 -12.33 -8.78 -14.14
CA PRO A 342 -13.72 -8.28 -14.27
C PRO A 342 -14.17 -7.35 -13.14
N TYR A 343 -13.54 -7.43 -11.97
CA TYR A 343 -13.84 -6.55 -10.84
C TYR A 343 -13.53 -5.07 -11.16
N LEU A 344 -12.58 -4.79 -12.06
CA LEU A 344 -12.28 -3.41 -12.49
C LEU A 344 -13.46 -2.79 -13.22
N GLN A 345 -14.12 -3.55 -14.10
CA GLN A 345 -15.35 -3.11 -14.76
C GLN A 345 -16.49 -2.95 -13.76
N LYS A 346 -16.70 -3.97 -12.90
CA LYS A 346 -17.75 -3.94 -11.86
C LYS A 346 -17.62 -2.72 -10.93
N ASN A 347 -16.40 -2.37 -10.54
CA ASN A 347 -16.12 -1.28 -9.61
C ASN A 347 -15.81 0.05 -10.34
N GLY A 348 -15.90 0.12 -11.67
CA GLY A 348 -15.41 1.26 -12.46
C GLY A 348 -15.96 2.63 -12.06
N LYS A 349 -17.25 2.71 -11.66
CA LYS A 349 -17.85 3.94 -11.13
C LYS A 349 -17.20 4.38 -9.82
N GLN A 350 -16.94 3.44 -8.90
CA GLN A 350 -16.28 3.72 -7.63
C GLN A 350 -14.81 4.10 -7.84
N ILE A 351 -14.09 3.41 -8.72
CA ILE A 351 -12.70 3.72 -9.07
C ILE A 351 -12.59 5.17 -9.58
N ALA A 352 -13.40 5.52 -10.58
CA ALA A 352 -13.42 6.86 -11.15
C ALA A 352 -13.84 7.92 -10.10
N GLY A 353 -14.80 7.61 -9.23
CA GLY A 353 -15.21 8.50 -8.15
C GLY A 353 -14.09 8.76 -7.14
N VAL A 354 -13.38 7.71 -6.71
CA VAL A 354 -12.27 7.80 -5.75
C VAL A 354 -11.11 8.64 -6.31
N ILE A 355 -10.64 8.31 -7.52
CA ILE A 355 -9.53 9.02 -8.15
C ILE A 355 -9.93 10.47 -8.47
N GLY A 356 -11.14 10.69 -8.99
CA GLY A 356 -11.65 12.03 -9.27
C GLY A 356 -11.79 12.90 -8.02
N SER A 357 -12.29 12.34 -6.92
CA SER A 357 -12.46 13.09 -5.66
C SER A 357 -11.11 13.52 -5.07
N GLU A 358 -10.10 12.64 -5.10
CA GLU A 358 -8.75 13.01 -4.64
C GLU A 358 -8.07 13.99 -5.61
N TYR A 359 -8.32 13.90 -6.93
CA TYR A 359 -7.89 14.93 -7.89
C TYR A 359 -8.44 16.30 -7.50
N ASP A 360 -9.75 16.40 -7.28
CA ASP A 360 -10.41 17.68 -6.99
C ASP A 360 -9.91 18.29 -5.67
N ASN A 361 -9.75 17.45 -4.66
CA ASN A 361 -9.20 17.85 -3.36
C ASN A 361 -7.74 18.31 -3.48
N PHE A 362 -6.91 17.55 -4.19
CA PHE A 362 -5.49 17.83 -4.28
C PHE A 362 -5.17 18.98 -5.22
N ASN A 363 -5.92 19.19 -6.31
CA ASN A 363 -5.63 20.25 -7.27
C ASN A 363 -5.58 21.63 -6.59
N ARG A 364 -6.54 21.90 -5.70
CA ARG A 364 -6.59 23.14 -4.92
C ARG A 364 -5.37 23.28 -3.99
N THR A 365 -4.94 22.19 -3.38
CA THR A 365 -3.75 22.14 -2.52
C THR A 365 -2.47 22.32 -3.33
N LEU A 366 -2.38 21.74 -4.52
CA LEU A 366 -1.21 21.80 -5.39
C LEU A 366 -0.93 23.23 -5.86
N GLU A 367 -1.96 23.94 -6.35
CA GLU A 367 -1.81 25.33 -6.80
C GLU A 367 -1.36 26.26 -5.67
N LYS A 368 -1.98 26.14 -4.49
CA LYS A 368 -1.59 26.91 -3.30
C LYS A 368 -0.19 26.54 -2.82
N GLY A 369 0.12 25.26 -2.73
CA GLY A 369 1.41 24.75 -2.30
C GLY A 369 2.56 25.17 -3.21
N ASN A 370 2.37 25.12 -4.54
CA ASN A 370 3.36 25.60 -5.51
C ASN A 370 3.69 27.08 -5.34
N ARG A 371 2.68 27.93 -5.09
CA ARG A 371 2.88 29.36 -4.82
C ARG A 371 3.66 29.59 -3.53
N LEU A 372 3.32 28.87 -2.46
CA LEU A 372 4.00 28.97 -1.17
C LEU A 372 5.44 28.46 -1.24
N LEU A 373 5.67 27.33 -1.91
CA LEU A 373 7.00 26.78 -2.12
C LEU A 373 7.88 27.72 -2.96
N ALA A 374 7.33 28.35 -4.00
CA ALA A 374 8.05 29.34 -4.78
C ALA A 374 8.46 30.56 -3.93
N LYS A 375 7.56 31.07 -3.09
CA LYS A 375 7.89 32.14 -2.13
C LYS A 375 8.96 31.70 -1.15
N LEU A 376 8.84 30.49 -0.60
CA LEU A 376 9.81 29.92 0.32
C LEU A 376 11.21 29.84 -0.32
N MET A 377 11.30 29.39 -1.56
CA MET A 377 12.56 29.34 -2.32
C MET A 377 13.18 30.71 -2.57
N GLN A 378 12.37 31.75 -2.75
CA GLN A 378 12.85 33.13 -2.95
C GLN A 378 13.43 33.73 -1.66
N ILE A 379 12.80 33.47 -0.51
CA ILE A 379 13.25 34.02 0.78
C ILE A 379 14.34 33.17 1.45
N THR A 380 14.53 31.93 0.99
CA THR A 380 15.56 31.03 1.54
C THR A 380 16.95 31.53 1.13
N LYS A 381 17.79 31.84 2.11
CA LYS A 381 19.22 32.09 1.88
C LYS A 381 19.93 30.77 1.58
N GLY A 382 20.46 30.62 0.36
CA GLY A 382 21.12 29.40 -0.11
C GLY A 382 20.19 28.44 -0.87
N LYS A 383 20.63 27.18 -1.03
CA LYS A 383 19.92 26.15 -1.80
C LYS A 383 19.33 25.03 -0.94
N THR A 384 19.12 25.25 0.35
CA THR A 384 18.53 24.26 1.25
C THR A 384 17.31 24.83 1.96
N LEU A 385 16.14 24.26 1.69
CA LEU A 385 14.89 24.61 2.37
C LEU A 385 14.91 24.04 3.79
N ARG A 386 14.63 24.87 4.79
CA ARG A 386 14.65 24.45 6.20
C ARG A 386 13.53 23.45 6.48
N GLY A 387 13.83 22.43 7.28
CA GLY A 387 12.88 21.36 7.58
C GLY A 387 11.58 21.86 8.24
N ILE A 388 11.67 22.89 9.08
CA ILE A 388 10.51 23.52 9.73
C ILE A 388 9.55 24.20 8.73
N ASP A 389 10.08 24.86 7.71
CA ASP A 389 9.27 25.54 6.71
C ASP A 389 8.55 24.52 5.82
N VAL A 390 9.26 23.44 5.47
CA VAL A 390 8.67 22.32 4.72
C VAL A 390 7.64 21.58 5.56
N PHE A 391 7.88 21.43 6.87
CA PHE A 391 6.90 20.86 7.78
C PHE A 391 5.64 21.74 7.87
N HIS A 392 5.78 23.06 7.88
CA HIS A 392 4.64 23.98 7.84
C HIS A 392 3.84 23.86 6.52
N LEU A 393 4.51 23.66 5.37
CA LEU A 393 3.83 23.33 4.11
C LEU A 393 2.96 22.07 4.22
N TYR A 394 3.47 21.04 4.89
CA TYR A 394 2.75 19.79 5.13
C TYR A 394 1.59 19.95 6.12
N ASP A 395 1.83 20.46 7.33
CA ASP A 395 0.85 20.47 8.42
C ASP A 395 -0.28 21.48 8.17
N THR A 396 0.09 22.70 7.75
CA THR A 396 -0.87 23.80 7.61
C THR A 396 -1.60 23.76 6.27
N TYR A 397 -0.88 23.45 5.19
CA TYR A 397 -1.44 23.53 3.83
C TYR A 397 -1.70 22.16 3.18
N GLY A 398 -1.32 21.06 3.83
CA GLY A 398 -1.50 19.71 3.31
C GLY A 398 -0.60 19.37 2.12
N PHE A 399 0.47 20.14 1.91
CA PHE A 399 1.39 19.99 0.79
C PHE A 399 2.48 18.95 1.13
N PRO A 400 2.48 17.76 0.49
CA PRO A 400 3.34 16.65 0.91
C PRO A 400 4.84 16.97 0.82
N MET A 401 5.60 16.41 1.77
CA MET A 401 7.06 16.49 1.79
C MET A 401 7.67 15.89 0.52
N GLU A 402 7.14 14.76 0.04
CA GLU A 402 7.66 14.06 -1.14
C GLU A 402 7.56 14.93 -2.39
N LEU A 403 6.44 15.65 -2.55
CA LEU A 403 6.28 16.60 -3.67
C LEU A 403 7.14 17.85 -3.49
N THR A 404 7.29 18.32 -2.26
CA THR A 404 8.18 19.45 -1.95
C THR A 404 9.61 19.13 -2.34
N ARG A 405 10.11 17.96 -1.93
CA ARG A 405 11.44 17.44 -2.29
C ARG A 405 11.61 17.31 -3.80
N GLU A 406 10.62 16.74 -4.49
CA GLU A 406 10.70 16.54 -5.94
C GLU A 406 10.73 17.88 -6.71
N ILE A 407 9.88 18.84 -6.35
CA ILE A 407 9.85 20.17 -6.97
C ILE A 407 11.10 20.99 -6.61
N ALA A 408 11.61 20.84 -5.39
CA ALA A 408 12.86 21.47 -4.96
C ALA A 408 14.04 20.96 -5.78
N ALA A 409 14.17 19.65 -5.93
CA ALA A 409 15.24 19.03 -6.71
C ALA A 409 15.24 19.50 -8.18
N GLU A 410 14.07 19.59 -8.82
CA GLU A 410 13.94 20.12 -10.19
C GLU A 410 14.44 21.56 -10.33
N LYS A 411 14.33 22.37 -9.27
CA LYS A 411 14.82 23.74 -9.21
C LYS A 411 16.21 23.86 -8.58
N ARG A 412 16.92 22.74 -8.39
CA ARG A 412 18.25 22.64 -7.77
C ARG A 412 18.28 23.16 -6.32
N TYR A 413 17.23 22.90 -5.56
CA TYR A 413 17.16 23.09 -4.11
C TYR A 413 17.15 21.72 -3.42
N ASN A 414 17.81 21.66 -2.28
CA ASN A 414 17.76 20.56 -1.32
C ASN A 414 16.70 20.86 -0.25
N VAL A 415 16.25 19.82 0.45
CA VAL A 415 15.40 19.94 1.63
C VAL A 415 16.14 19.37 2.83
N ASP A 416 16.10 20.08 3.95
CA ASP A 416 16.56 19.55 5.24
C ASP A 416 15.58 18.49 5.77
N GLU A 417 15.78 17.25 5.32
CA GLU A 417 14.93 16.11 5.69
C GLU A 417 15.01 15.80 7.19
N LYS A 418 16.20 15.89 7.78
CA LYS A 418 16.39 15.65 9.23
C LYS A 418 15.63 16.67 10.07
N GLY A 419 15.65 17.94 9.67
CA GLY A 419 14.84 18.99 10.32
C GLY A 419 13.35 18.74 10.17
N TYR A 420 12.89 18.31 8.99
CA TYR A 420 11.49 17.96 8.76
C TYR A 420 11.05 16.80 9.67
N GLU A 421 11.85 15.72 9.71
CA GLU A 421 11.56 14.54 10.54
C GLU A 421 11.48 14.88 12.02
N LYS A 422 12.36 15.78 12.49
CA LYS A 422 12.32 16.27 13.88
C LYS A 422 10.99 16.97 14.20
N GLU A 423 10.53 17.88 13.34
CA GLU A 423 9.24 18.57 13.54
C GLU A 423 8.04 17.63 13.37
N PHE A 424 8.11 16.72 12.41
CA PHE A 424 7.10 15.70 12.20
C PHE A 424 6.97 14.75 13.40
N ALA A 425 8.10 14.34 14.00
CA ALA A 425 8.12 13.54 15.20
C ALA A 425 7.48 14.27 16.39
N LYS A 426 7.80 15.56 16.60
CA LYS A 426 7.14 16.39 17.63
C LYS A 426 5.63 16.43 17.43
N HIS A 427 5.16 16.69 16.20
CA HIS A 427 3.73 16.70 15.88
C HIS A 427 3.07 15.33 16.10
N ARG A 428 3.77 14.22 15.78
CA ARG A 428 3.31 12.87 16.05
C ARG A 428 3.18 12.59 17.55
N GLU A 429 4.14 13.03 18.36
CA GLU A 429 4.11 12.87 19.82
C GLU A 429 2.99 13.70 20.47
N VAL A 430 2.74 14.93 20.00
CA VAL A 430 1.55 15.72 20.40
C VAL A 430 0.26 14.98 20.05
N SER A 431 0.19 14.39 18.86
CA SER A 431 -0.96 13.60 18.41
C SER A 431 -1.13 12.28 19.19
N LYS A 432 -0.03 11.67 19.65
CA LYS A 432 -0.02 10.45 20.48
C LYS A 432 -0.35 10.72 21.93
N LYS A 433 0.11 11.82 22.54
CA LYS A 433 -0.31 12.23 23.90
C LYS A 433 -1.82 12.49 23.98
N GLY A 434 -2.45 12.90 22.87
CA GLY A 434 -3.90 12.95 22.73
C GLY A 434 -4.59 11.58 22.47
N GLN A 435 -3.84 10.50 22.23
CA GLN A 435 -4.33 9.13 22.00
C GLN A 435 -3.97 8.14 23.11
N SER A 436 -2.90 8.35 23.88
CA SER A 436 -2.42 7.43 24.93
C SER A 436 -3.24 7.46 26.22
N LYS A 437 -4.14 8.43 26.39
CA LYS A 437 -5.28 8.36 27.33
C LYS A 437 -6.55 7.93 26.59
N LYS A 438 -6.54 6.75 25.95
CA LYS A 438 -7.74 6.11 25.44
C LYS A 438 -7.82 4.69 25.98
N PHE A 439 -8.42 4.57 27.15
CA PHE A 439 -8.92 3.31 27.67
C PHE A 439 -10.01 2.73 26.76
N VAL A 440 -10.32 1.45 26.99
CA VAL A 440 -11.34 0.67 26.30
C VAL A 440 -12.65 1.47 26.18
N SER A 441 -13.33 1.40 25.03
CA SER A 441 -14.56 2.17 24.70
C SER A 441 -14.41 3.69 24.48
N GLY A 442 -13.17 4.20 24.35
CA GLY A 442 -12.93 5.63 24.03
C GLY A 442 -12.91 6.55 25.25
N LEU A 443 -12.85 5.97 26.45
CA LEU A 443 -12.70 6.64 27.74
C LEU A 443 -11.28 7.15 27.93
N ALA A 444 -11.11 8.34 28.52
CA ALA A 444 -9.79 8.87 28.83
C ALA A 444 -9.25 8.46 30.21
N ASP A 445 -10.16 8.09 31.12
CA ASP A 445 -9.92 7.57 32.47
C ASP A 445 -11.22 6.90 33.01
N HIS A 446 -11.23 6.52 34.28
CA HIS A 446 -12.39 5.95 34.98
C HIS A 446 -13.08 6.95 35.93
N SER A 447 -12.90 8.26 35.72
CA SER A 447 -13.58 9.27 36.54
C SER A 447 -15.10 9.17 36.36
N GLU A 448 -15.84 9.56 37.41
CA GLU A 448 -17.31 9.55 37.40
C GLU A 448 -17.87 10.34 36.20
N GLN A 449 -17.25 11.48 35.86
CA GLN A 449 -17.64 12.29 34.72
C GLN A 449 -17.45 11.57 33.38
N VAL A 450 -16.37 10.81 33.22
CA VAL A 450 -16.12 10.02 31.99
C VAL A 450 -17.11 8.86 31.88
N ILE A 451 -17.52 8.25 33.01
CA ILE A 451 -18.57 7.22 33.05
C ILE A 451 -19.95 7.80 32.68
N LYS A 452 -20.26 9.02 33.16
CA LYS A 452 -21.46 9.77 32.75
C LYS A 452 -21.44 10.02 31.24
N TYR A 453 -20.33 10.56 30.71
CA TYR A 453 -20.18 10.76 29.27
C TYR A 453 -20.26 9.48 28.45
N HIS A 454 -19.86 8.34 29.01
CA HIS A 454 -19.99 7.06 28.32
C HIS A 454 -21.44 6.62 28.13
N THR A 455 -22.28 6.82 29.15
CA THR A 455 -23.70 6.50 29.04
C THR A 455 -24.41 7.50 28.12
N ALA A 456 -24.04 8.79 28.21
CA ALA A 456 -24.52 9.82 27.29
C ALA A 456 -24.13 9.54 25.82
N ASN A 457 -22.98 8.91 25.57
CA ASN A 457 -22.54 8.50 24.23
C ASN A 457 -23.52 7.52 23.57
N HIS A 458 -24.06 6.55 24.33
CA HIS A 458 -25.07 5.60 23.81
C HIS A 458 -26.41 6.27 23.54
N LEU A 459 -26.88 7.12 24.46
CA LEU A 459 -28.09 7.91 24.26
C LEU A 459 -27.97 8.80 23.01
N LEU A 460 -26.79 9.39 22.78
CA LEU A 460 -26.53 10.22 21.60
C LEU A 460 -26.56 9.41 20.29
N LEU A 461 -26.02 8.19 20.27
CA LEU A 461 -26.11 7.31 19.10
C LEU A 461 -27.58 6.97 18.79
N ALA A 462 -28.34 6.57 19.80
CA ALA A 462 -29.77 6.25 19.64
C ALA A 462 -30.57 7.48 19.18
N ALA A 463 -30.29 8.66 19.72
CA ALA A 463 -30.90 9.92 19.29
C ALA A 463 -30.61 10.22 17.82
N LEU A 464 -29.36 10.07 17.39
CA LEU A 464 -28.96 10.29 16.00
C LEU A 464 -29.63 9.28 15.06
N GLN A 465 -29.75 8.01 15.47
CA GLN A 465 -30.47 7.00 14.69
C GLN A 465 -31.97 7.31 14.58
N LYS A 466 -32.56 7.91 15.62
CA LYS A 466 -33.97 8.33 15.61
C LYS A 466 -34.20 9.57 14.75
N VAL A 467 -33.30 10.56 14.79
CA VAL A 467 -33.46 11.85 14.11
C VAL A 467 -33.01 11.81 12.65
N LEU A 468 -31.90 11.13 12.37
CA LEU A 468 -31.29 11.07 11.03
C LEU A 468 -31.58 9.75 10.29
N GLY A 469 -31.88 8.68 11.03
CA GLY A 469 -32.26 7.38 10.49
C GLY A 469 -31.36 6.22 10.94
N PRO A 470 -31.81 4.96 10.77
CA PRO A 470 -31.19 3.78 11.38
C PRO A 470 -29.81 3.42 10.81
N LYS A 471 -29.40 4.02 9.68
CA LYS A 471 -28.11 3.78 9.03
C LYS A 471 -26.94 4.52 9.69
N VAL A 472 -27.22 5.34 10.72
CA VAL A 472 -26.18 6.00 11.50
C VAL A 472 -25.44 4.97 12.37
N THR A 473 -24.13 4.97 12.24
CA THR A 473 -23.17 4.10 12.93
C THR A 473 -22.05 4.94 13.51
N GLN A 474 -21.59 4.57 14.70
CA GLN A 474 -20.43 5.21 15.32
C GLN A 474 -19.16 4.94 14.50
N LYS A 475 -18.40 6.00 14.20
CA LYS A 475 -17.08 5.96 13.54
C LYS A 475 -15.93 6.28 14.51
N GLY A 476 -16.23 6.82 15.68
CA GLY A 476 -15.26 7.01 16.74
C GLY A 476 -15.84 7.79 17.92
N SER A 477 -15.26 7.57 19.10
CA SER A 477 -15.58 8.33 20.31
C SER A 477 -14.30 8.79 21.01
N ASN A 478 -14.39 9.86 21.79
CA ASN A 478 -13.37 10.26 22.76
C ASN A 478 -14.06 11.00 23.92
N LEU A 479 -13.99 10.40 25.10
CA LEU A 479 -14.67 10.85 26.31
C LEU A 479 -13.59 11.23 27.32
N THR A 480 -13.55 12.48 27.74
CA THR A 480 -12.63 13.00 28.77
C THR A 480 -13.45 13.67 29.86
N ALA A 481 -12.86 13.95 31.04
CA ALA A 481 -13.55 14.67 32.12
C ALA A 481 -14.18 16.00 31.65
N GLU A 482 -13.59 16.66 30.65
CA GLU A 482 -14.08 17.94 30.14
C GLU A 482 -15.06 17.85 28.96
N ARG A 483 -15.15 16.71 28.24
CA ARG A 483 -15.90 16.68 26.97
C ARG A 483 -16.28 15.28 26.47
N LEU A 484 -17.42 15.23 25.79
CA LEU A 484 -17.85 14.13 24.92
C LEU A 484 -17.59 14.49 23.46
N ARG A 485 -16.87 13.63 22.73
CA ARG A 485 -16.69 13.72 21.27
C ARG A 485 -17.24 12.47 20.61
N PHE A 486 -18.19 12.66 19.69
CA PHE A 486 -18.85 11.58 18.97
C PHE A 486 -18.72 11.74 17.45
N ASP A 487 -18.19 10.74 16.77
CA ASP A 487 -18.01 10.71 15.33
C ASP A 487 -18.95 9.67 14.70
N PHE A 488 -19.71 10.03 13.66
CA PHE A 488 -20.71 9.16 13.02
C PHE A 488 -20.75 9.33 11.50
N ASN A 489 -21.22 8.32 10.76
CA ASN A 489 -21.38 8.43 9.31
C ASN A 489 -22.61 9.25 8.95
N TRP A 490 -22.36 10.42 8.38
CA TRP A 490 -23.39 11.26 7.77
C TRP A 490 -22.74 12.15 6.70
N PRO A 491 -23.29 12.22 5.48
CA PRO A 491 -22.64 12.95 4.39
C PRO A 491 -22.77 14.47 4.54
N GLU A 492 -23.88 14.95 5.12
CA GLU A 492 -24.27 16.36 5.14
C GLU A 492 -24.05 17.02 6.50
N LYS A 493 -24.14 18.35 6.55
CA LYS A 493 -24.15 19.09 7.82
C LYS A 493 -25.52 18.95 8.48
N MET A 494 -25.56 18.68 9.78
CA MET A 494 -26.85 18.65 10.49
C MET A 494 -27.45 20.05 10.53
N THR A 495 -28.75 20.14 10.31
CA THR A 495 -29.49 21.40 10.45
C THR A 495 -29.59 21.78 11.93
N PRO A 496 -29.74 23.08 12.26
CA PRO A 496 -29.99 23.52 13.64
C PRO A 496 -31.16 22.78 14.29
N GLU A 497 -32.21 22.49 13.53
CA GLU A 497 -33.39 21.75 13.98
C GLU A 497 -33.05 20.29 14.30
N GLN A 498 -32.23 19.63 13.49
CA GLN A 498 -31.77 18.26 13.76
C GLN A 498 -30.89 18.20 15.01
N LEU A 499 -30.02 19.19 15.21
CA LEU A 499 -29.19 19.28 16.41
C LEU A 499 -30.05 19.45 17.66
N LYS A 500 -31.00 20.40 17.62
CA LYS A 500 -31.93 20.63 18.73
C LYS A 500 -32.77 19.39 19.04
N LYS A 501 -33.35 18.74 18.02
CA LYS A 501 -34.10 17.48 18.20
C LYS A 501 -33.24 16.37 18.81
N THR A 502 -31.97 16.28 18.44
CA THR A 502 -31.05 15.29 18.99
C THR A 502 -30.78 15.55 20.48
N GLU A 503 -30.51 16.81 20.84
CA GLU A 503 -30.29 17.25 22.22
C GLU A 503 -31.54 17.03 23.09
N ASP A 504 -32.70 17.52 22.64
CA ASP A 504 -34.00 17.36 23.33
C ASP A 504 -34.33 15.89 23.58
N TRP A 505 -34.04 15.03 22.61
CA TRP A 505 -34.31 13.60 22.71
C TRP A 505 -33.44 12.92 23.77
N VAL A 506 -32.14 13.23 23.83
CA VAL A 506 -31.26 12.71 24.87
C VAL A 506 -31.73 13.18 26.25
N ASN A 507 -32.02 14.47 26.39
CA ASN A 507 -32.45 15.04 27.66
C ASN A 507 -33.81 14.52 28.14
N LYS A 508 -34.71 14.17 27.21
CA LYS A 508 -35.96 13.48 27.56
C LYS A 508 -35.70 12.16 28.28
N TRP A 509 -34.76 11.35 27.78
CA TRP A 509 -34.43 10.07 28.40
C TRP A 509 -33.63 10.21 29.70
N ILE A 510 -32.80 11.24 29.81
CA ILE A 510 -32.15 11.58 31.07
C ILE A 510 -33.20 11.89 32.16
N LYS A 511 -34.20 12.71 31.84
CA LYS A 511 -35.31 13.06 32.75
C LYS A 511 -36.21 11.89 33.13
N GLN A 512 -36.24 10.82 32.35
CA GLN A 512 -37.06 9.64 32.61
C GLN A 512 -36.43 8.68 33.64
N ASP A 513 -35.27 9.01 34.21
CA ASP A 513 -34.64 8.24 35.31
C ASP A 513 -34.52 6.74 34.97
N THR A 514 -34.03 6.44 33.76
CA THR A 514 -33.99 5.09 33.22
C THR A 514 -32.83 4.29 33.82
N LYS A 515 -33.17 3.14 34.41
CA LYS A 515 -32.18 2.19 34.95
C LYS A 515 -31.32 1.58 33.84
N VAL A 516 -30.01 1.51 34.08
CA VAL A 516 -29.04 0.86 33.20
C VAL A 516 -28.70 -0.52 33.78
N THR A 517 -28.94 -1.58 33.01
CA THR A 517 -28.66 -2.97 33.42
C THR A 517 -27.54 -3.57 32.59
N MET A 518 -26.78 -4.49 33.19
CA MET A 518 -25.66 -5.17 32.54
C MET A 518 -25.82 -6.68 32.70
N CYS A 519 -25.65 -7.42 31.61
CA CYS A 519 -25.55 -8.87 31.64
C CYS A 519 -24.39 -9.35 30.76
N GLU A 520 -23.72 -10.41 31.20
CA GLU A 520 -22.68 -11.08 30.42
C GLU A 520 -23.26 -12.27 29.66
N MET A 521 -22.99 -12.34 28.36
CA MET A 521 -23.45 -13.43 27.51
C MET A 521 -22.48 -13.69 26.36
N SER A 522 -22.73 -14.75 25.58
CA SER A 522 -21.96 -15.00 24.35
C SER A 522 -22.29 -13.94 23.29
N VAL A 523 -21.37 -13.70 22.35
CA VAL A 523 -21.62 -12.77 21.23
C VAL A 523 -22.83 -13.22 20.38
N ALA A 524 -23.03 -14.53 20.24
CA ALA A 524 -24.16 -15.09 19.52
C ALA A 524 -25.50 -14.77 20.22
N ASP A 525 -25.56 -14.92 21.54
CA ASP A 525 -26.76 -14.63 22.33
C ASP A 525 -27.04 -13.13 22.43
N ALA A 526 -25.98 -12.32 22.52
CA ALA A 526 -26.08 -10.85 22.46
C ALA A 526 -26.78 -10.40 21.17
N LYS A 527 -26.34 -10.92 20.02
CA LYS A 527 -26.95 -10.62 18.72
C LYS A 527 -28.40 -11.11 18.63
N LYS A 528 -28.71 -12.32 19.12
CA LYS A 528 -30.09 -12.83 19.18
C LYS A 528 -31.00 -11.96 20.04
N SER A 529 -30.46 -11.37 21.11
CA SER A 529 -31.20 -10.52 22.04
C SER A 529 -31.47 -9.10 21.51
N GLY A 530 -31.05 -8.80 20.27
CA GLY A 530 -31.19 -7.47 19.64
C GLY A 530 -30.09 -6.48 20.03
N ALA A 531 -29.02 -6.91 20.70
CA ALA A 531 -27.92 -6.03 21.07
C ALA A 531 -27.08 -5.65 19.84
N THR A 532 -26.79 -4.36 19.68
CA THR A 532 -25.90 -3.86 18.62
C THR A 532 -24.52 -3.53 19.18
N GLY A 533 -23.48 -3.49 18.35
CA GLY A 533 -22.14 -3.15 18.84
C GLY A 533 -21.31 -2.49 17.76
N ALA A 534 -20.64 -1.41 18.12
CA ALA A 534 -19.61 -0.82 17.28
C ALA A 534 -18.30 -1.58 17.49
N PHE A 535 -17.62 -1.95 16.39
CA PHE A 535 -16.30 -2.62 16.40
C PHE A 535 -16.33 -4.07 16.92
N GLU A 536 -17.13 -4.93 16.27
CA GLU A 536 -17.34 -6.35 16.64
C GLU A 536 -16.05 -7.18 16.83
N HIS A 537 -14.96 -6.82 16.17
CA HIS A 537 -13.65 -7.48 16.27
C HIS A 537 -12.94 -7.30 17.63
N LYS A 538 -13.48 -6.49 18.54
CA LYS A 538 -12.89 -6.22 19.87
C LYS A 538 -13.47 -7.08 20.99
N TYR A 539 -14.54 -7.84 20.74
CA TYR A 539 -15.19 -8.65 21.78
C TYR A 539 -14.54 -10.03 21.87
N GLY A 540 -14.30 -10.50 23.09
CA GLY A 540 -13.82 -11.86 23.38
C GLY A 540 -14.96 -12.90 23.34
N ALA A 541 -14.71 -14.09 23.91
CA ALA A 541 -15.69 -15.20 23.94
C ALA A 541 -17.00 -14.87 24.68
N LYS A 542 -16.93 -13.99 25.70
CA LYS A 542 -18.09 -13.40 26.40
C LYS A 542 -18.05 -11.88 26.27
N VAL A 543 -19.22 -11.25 26.20
CA VAL A 543 -19.38 -9.80 26.08
C VAL A 543 -20.37 -9.27 27.12
N LYS A 544 -20.10 -8.07 27.63
CA LYS A 544 -21.04 -7.32 28.47
C LYS A 544 -22.04 -6.60 27.57
N VAL A 545 -23.32 -6.84 27.80
CA VAL A 545 -24.42 -6.16 27.13
C VAL A 545 -25.05 -5.19 28.12
N TYR A 546 -24.98 -3.90 27.81
CA TYR A 546 -25.63 -2.85 28.59
C TYR A 546 -26.97 -2.50 27.95
N THR A 547 -28.02 -2.45 28.77
CA THR A 547 -29.37 -2.06 28.35
C THR A 547 -29.79 -0.80 29.09
N ILE A 548 -30.14 0.24 28.35
CA ILE A 548 -30.66 1.51 28.87
C ILE A 548 -32.14 1.57 28.52
N GLY A 549 -32.99 1.04 29.41
CA GLY A 549 -34.43 0.93 29.19
C GLY A 549 -34.79 0.35 27.81
N ALA A 550 -35.71 1.01 27.10
CA ALA A 550 -36.08 0.65 25.72
C ALA A 550 -35.24 1.36 24.64
N VAL A 551 -34.23 2.14 25.03
CA VAL A 551 -33.52 3.09 24.15
C VAL A 551 -32.36 2.45 23.41
N SER A 552 -31.51 1.78 24.16
CA SER A 552 -30.24 1.26 23.64
C SER A 552 -29.96 -0.06 24.34
N LYS A 553 -29.52 -1.03 23.54
CA LYS A 553 -29.02 -2.31 23.99
C LYS A 553 -27.76 -2.59 23.22
N GLU A 554 -26.62 -2.43 23.88
CA GLU A 554 -25.32 -2.39 23.22
C GLU A 554 -24.27 -3.29 23.89
N MET A 555 -23.49 -3.96 23.05
CA MET A 555 -22.27 -4.66 23.46
C MET A 555 -21.19 -3.63 23.79
N CYS A 556 -20.83 -3.49 25.06
CA CYS A 556 -19.90 -2.46 25.50
C CYS A 556 -18.97 -2.96 26.59
N LEU A 557 -17.70 -2.56 26.54
CA LEU A 557 -16.65 -3.01 27.48
C LEU A 557 -16.30 -1.95 28.54
N GLY A 558 -16.88 -0.76 28.46
CA GLY A 558 -16.62 0.33 29.41
C GLY A 558 -17.68 0.42 30.52
N PRO A 559 -17.35 1.03 31.67
CA PRO A 559 -18.30 1.29 32.77
C PRO A 559 -19.43 2.24 32.38
N HIS A 560 -20.60 2.06 32.98
CA HIS A 560 -21.80 2.90 32.81
C HIS A 560 -22.32 3.38 34.16
N VAL A 561 -23.10 4.46 34.15
CA VAL A 561 -23.86 4.88 35.33
C VAL A 561 -24.99 3.89 35.60
N ALA A 562 -25.43 3.77 36.85
CA ALA A 562 -26.55 2.89 37.20
C ALA A 562 -27.92 3.42 36.74
N ASN A 563 -28.04 4.75 36.60
CA ASN A 563 -29.26 5.42 36.16
C ASN A 563 -28.95 6.68 35.32
N THR A 564 -29.72 6.92 34.26
CA THR A 564 -29.58 8.10 33.40
C THR A 564 -29.81 9.43 34.11
N SER A 565 -30.55 9.50 35.23
CA SER A 565 -30.74 10.75 35.98
C SER A 565 -29.44 11.37 36.49
N THR A 566 -28.43 10.54 36.73
CA THR A 566 -27.09 10.99 37.17
C THR A 566 -26.31 11.77 36.11
N LEU A 567 -26.81 11.82 34.88
CA LEU A 567 -26.15 12.48 33.74
C LEU A 567 -26.31 14.00 33.72
N GLY A 568 -27.26 14.58 34.46
CA GLY A 568 -27.53 16.02 34.42
C GLY A 568 -28.22 16.45 33.13
N HIS A 569 -27.69 17.44 32.42
CA HIS A 569 -28.24 17.93 31.15
C HIS A 569 -27.20 17.87 30.03
N LEU A 570 -27.50 17.19 28.92
CA LEU A 570 -26.62 17.15 27.76
C LEU A 570 -26.80 18.38 26.88
N ARG A 571 -25.69 19.04 26.55
CA ARG A 571 -25.65 20.16 25.62
C ARG A 571 -24.63 19.95 24.51
N ILE A 572 -25.05 20.08 23.26
CA ILE A 572 -24.22 20.00 22.06
C ILE A 572 -23.56 21.35 21.82
N ILE A 573 -22.24 21.40 22.00
CA ILE A 573 -21.44 22.62 21.81
C ILE A 573 -21.19 22.91 20.33
N LYS A 574 -20.89 21.88 19.54
CA LYS A 574 -20.52 22.05 18.13
C LYS A 574 -20.65 20.77 17.32
N GLU A 575 -21.08 20.92 16.08
CA GLU A 575 -21.03 19.89 15.04
C GLU A 575 -20.12 20.34 13.88
N LYS A 576 -19.25 19.45 13.37
CA LYS A 576 -18.42 19.71 12.19
C LYS A 576 -18.08 18.45 11.40
N SER A 577 -17.71 18.62 10.13
CA SER A 577 -17.09 17.56 9.34
C SER A 577 -15.75 17.09 9.95
N SER A 578 -15.57 15.77 10.08
CA SER A 578 -14.32 15.14 10.53
C SER A 578 -13.51 14.61 9.34
N SER A 579 -14.17 13.96 8.38
CA SER A 579 -13.64 13.48 7.11
C SER A 579 -14.79 13.29 6.12
N ALA A 580 -14.50 12.94 4.86
CA ALA A 580 -15.55 12.64 3.88
C ALA A 580 -16.53 11.59 4.42
N GLY A 581 -17.83 11.91 4.43
CA GLY A 581 -18.90 11.05 4.94
C GLY A 581 -18.95 10.87 6.47
N VAL A 582 -18.15 11.61 7.26
CA VAL A 582 -18.12 11.49 8.73
C VAL A 582 -18.26 12.86 9.38
N ARG A 583 -19.26 12.99 10.27
CA ARG A 583 -19.53 14.17 11.09
C ARG A 583 -19.08 13.94 12.53
N ARG A 584 -18.83 15.02 13.25
CA ARG A 584 -18.37 15.03 14.65
C ARG A 584 -19.20 15.99 15.48
N ILE A 585 -19.81 15.47 16.53
CA ILE A 585 -20.44 16.24 17.62
C ILE A 585 -19.47 16.36 18.79
N LYS A 586 -19.41 17.55 19.38
CA LYS A 586 -18.86 17.79 20.72
C LYS A 586 -20.00 18.20 21.65
N ALA A 587 -20.11 17.54 22.79
CA ALA A 587 -21.11 17.82 23.81
C ALA A 587 -20.51 17.84 25.22
N VAL A 588 -21.23 18.44 26.15
CA VAL A 588 -20.94 18.47 27.59
C VAL A 588 -22.19 18.04 28.38
N LEU A 589 -21.98 17.61 29.62
CA LEU A 589 -23.03 17.35 30.59
C LEU A 589 -22.92 18.45 31.64
N ASP A 590 -23.98 19.23 31.80
CA ASP A 590 -24.13 20.32 32.77
C ASP A 590 -24.93 19.86 34.00
#